data_AF-A0A349M3I1-F1
#
_entry.id   AF-A0A349M3I1-F1
#
_cell.length_a   1.000
_cell.length_b   1.000
_cell.length_c   1.000
_cell.angle_alpha   90.00
_cell.angle_beta   90.00
_cell.angle_gamma   90.00
#
_symmetry.space_group_name_H-M   'P 1'
#
loop_
_entity.id
_entity.type
_entity.pdbx_description
1 polymer ?
#
loop_
_entity_poly.entity_id
_entity_poly.type
_entity_poly.pdbx_seq_one_letter_code
_entity_poly.pdbx_strand_id
1 'polypeptide(L)'
;MRKQVGVMVAACFYYSGLVKLARWWRQRVGQHLIILNYHRATGGDLRRHLLYLRHHYRMLHLDEALEELYIPSQKKEVRDQRPPLVLTFDDGYNDNYLHAFVLACELQAPISIFLIPGYAESSDYFWWQEGKRLVRRAEVTEVTLEGRTYHLNQSGERDILTQAIDA
;
A
#
# COMPACT_ATOMS: atom_id res chain seq x y z
N MET A 1 26.10 10.34 -9.77
CA MET A 1 25.86 11.79 -9.99
C MET A 1 24.39 12.20 -9.93
N ARG A 2 23.47 11.75 -10.80
CA ARG A 2 22.05 12.21 -10.80
C ARG A 2 21.32 12.04 -9.46
N LYS A 3 21.49 10.92 -8.76
CA LYS A 3 20.86 10.68 -7.44
C LYS A 3 21.38 11.64 -6.35
N GLN A 4 22.68 11.94 -6.33
CA GLN A 4 23.27 12.84 -5.34
C GLN A 4 22.81 14.28 -5.51
N VAL A 5 22.71 14.76 -6.76
CA VAL A 5 22.13 16.08 -7.06
C VAL A 5 20.68 16.15 -6.60
N GLY A 6 19.89 15.10 -6.86
CA GLY A 6 18.50 15.02 -6.38
C GLY A 6 18.39 15.10 -4.85
N VAL A 7 19.27 14.40 -4.13
CA VAL A 7 19.32 14.46 -2.66
C VAL A 7 19.69 15.86 -2.16
N MET A 8 20.67 16.51 -2.80
CA MET A 8 21.11 17.85 -2.41
C MET A 8 19.99 18.89 -2.64
N VAL A 9 19.29 18.81 -3.77
CA VAL A 9 18.12 19.65 -4.06
C VAL A 9 16.99 19.40 -3.05
N ALA A 10 16.69 18.15 -2.74
CA ALA A 10 15.69 17.80 -1.73
C ALA A 10 16.06 18.34 -0.35
N ALA A 11 17.33 18.23 0.04
CA ALA A 11 17.84 18.80 1.29
C ALA A 11 17.69 20.33 1.31
N CYS A 12 18.02 21.04 0.22
CA CYS A 12 17.80 22.48 0.13
C CYS A 12 16.33 22.85 0.33
N PHE A 13 15.39 22.16 -0.32
CA PHE A 13 13.95 22.39 -0.11
C PHE A 13 13.49 22.08 1.31
N TYR A 14 14.04 21.04 1.92
CA TYR A 14 13.71 20.63 3.29
C TYR A 14 14.23 21.64 4.33
N TYR A 15 15.53 21.96 4.30
CA TYR A 15 16.17 22.83 5.29
C TYR A 15 15.86 24.32 5.08
N SER A 16 15.52 24.76 3.87
CA SER A 16 15.01 26.13 3.64
C SER A 16 13.62 26.38 4.24
N GLY A 17 12.90 25.31 4.62
CA GLY A 17 11.53 25.41 5.11
C GLY A 17 10.49 25.63 4.01
N LEU A 18 10.88 25.70 2.73
CA LEU A 18 9.96 25.83 1.60
C LEU A 18 8.93 24.69 1.56
N VAL A 19 9.34 23.45 1.89
CA VAL A 19 8.42 22.32 2.00
C VAL A 19 7.40 22.53 3.13
N LYS A 20 7.85 23.06 4.28
CA LYS A 20 6.97 23.35 5.41
C LYS A 20 5.96 24.45 5.07
N LEU A 21 6.41 25.50 4.39
CA LEU A 21 5.55 26.59 3.93
C LEU A 21 4.53 26.11 2.89
N ALA A 22 4.97 25.34 1.89
CA ALA A 22 4.07 24.78 0.87
C ALA A 22 3.03 23.83 1.49
N ARG A 23 3.43 22.99 2.45
CA ARG A 23 2.50 22.12 3.20
C ARG A 23 1.52 22.94 4.03
N TRP A 24 2.00 23.95 4.75
CA TRP A 24 1.14 24.84 5.54
C TRP A 24 0.13 25.57 4.67
N TRP A 25 0.56 26.10 3.52
CA TRP A 25 -0.35 26.76 2.58
C TRP A 25 -1.39 25.75 2.06
N ARG A 26 -0.96 24.59 1.57
CA ARG A 26 -1.87 23.54 1.08
C ARG A 26 -2.88 23.11 2.15
N GLN A 27 -2.46 23.02 3.42
CA GLN A 27 -3.35 22.68 4.53
C GLN A 27 -4.42 23.74 4.81
N ARG A 28 -4.19 24.99 4.42
CA ARG A 28 -5.16 26.09 4.59
C ARG A 28 -6.03 26.35 3.37
N VAL A 29 -5.70 25.77 2.22
CA VAL A 29 -6.45 25.97 0.98
C VAL A 29 -7.33 24.77 0.71
N GLY A 30 -8.63 24.94 0.99
CA GLY A 30 -9.65 23.95 0.70
C GLY A 30 -9.64 22.74 1.65
N GLN A 31 -10.75 22.01 1.62
CA GLN A 31 -10.83 20.70 2.26
C GLN A 31 -10.02 19.71 1.43
N HIS A 32 -9.22 18.88 2.11
CA HIS A 32 -8.39 17.87 1.47
C HIS A 32 -8.42 16.61 2.30
N LEU A 33 -8.47 15.46 1.63
CA LEU A 33 -8.43 14.14 2.23
C LEU A 33 -7.27 13.36 1.62
N ILE A 34 -6.46 12.73 2.46
CA ILE A 34 -5.40 11.82 2.01
C ILE A 34 -5.94 10.40 2.12
N ILE A 35 -5.88 9.64 1.03
CA ILE A 35 -6.21 8.22 1.01
C ILE A 35 -4.91 7.48 0.71
N LEU A 36 -4.44 6.68 1.68
CA LEU A 36 -3.24 5.88 1.53
C LEU A 36 -3.62 4.42 1.29
N ASN A 37 -3.22 3.94 0.13
CA ASN A 37 -3.54 2.62 -0.36
C ASN A 37 -2.41 1.62 -0.09
N TYR A 38 -2.79 0.47 0.45
CA TYR A 38 -1.98 -0.73 0.61
C TYR A 38 -2.64 -1.87 -0.16
N HIS A 39 -1.87 -2.90 -0.50
CA HIS A 39 -2.42 -4.17 -0.99
C HIS A 39 -2.16 -5.28 0.02
N ARG A 40 -0.91 -5.36 0.49
CA ARG A 40 -0.41 -6.38 1.44
C ARG A 40 -0.07 -5.75 2.78
N ALA A 41 -0.28 -6.49 3.85
CA ALA A 41 0.18 -6.14 5.19
C ALA A 41 1.61 -6.65 5.50
N THR A 42 2.13 -7.55 4.66
CA THR A 42 3.47 -8.14 4.77
C THR A 42 4.48 -7.52 3.80
N GLY A 43 5.78 -7.69 4.09
CA GLY A 43 6.87 -7.20 3.23
C GLY A 43 7.52 -5.89 3.68
N GLY A 44 7.07 -5.32 4.81
CA GLY A 44 7.65 -4.11 5.40
C GLY A 44 7.29 -3.98 6.89
N ASP A 45 7.52 -2.80 7.46
CA ASP A 45 7.21 -2.49 8.86
C ASP A 45 5.92 -1.67 8.98
N LEU A 46 4.78 -2.36 8.85
CA LEU A 46 3.46 -1.74 8.93
C LEU A 46 3.22 -1.07 10.30
N ARG A 47 3.74 -1.65 11.39
CA ARG A 47 3.61 -1.07 12.74
C ARG A 47 4.27 0.29 12.81
N ARG A 48 5.50 0.43 12.34
CA ARG A 48 6.19 1.72 12.29
C ARG A 48 5.46 2.72 11.42
N HIS A 49 4.92 2.31 10.28
CA HIS A 49 4.10 3.17 9.42
C HIS A 49 2.86 3.67 10.16
N LEU A 50 2.07 2.78 10.76
CA LEU A 50 0.85 3.16 11.46
C LEU A 50 1.13 4.06 12.67
N LEU A 51 2.21 3.81 13.42
CA LEU A 51 2.63 4.68 14.53
C LEU A 51 3.01 6.08 14.05
N TYR A 52 3.77 6.19 12.96
CA TYR A 52 4.12 7.47 12.35
C TYR A 52 2.86 8.22 11.89
N LEU A 53 1.98 7.53 11.17
CA LEU A 53 0.78 8.11 10.63
C LEU A 53 -0.16 8.55 11.76
N ARG A 54 -0.34 7.73 12.79
CA ARG A 54 -1.19 8.06 13.96
C ARG A 54 -0.66 9.26 14.74
N HIS A 55 0.65 9.52 14.71
CA HIS A 55 1.23 10.69 15.33
C HIS A 55 0.99 11.96 14.50
N HIS A 56 1.15 11.89 13.17
CA HIS A 56 1.16 13.07 12.30
C HIS A 56 -0.17 13.37 11.59
N TYR A 57 -1.11 12.44 11.57
CA TYR A 57 -2.37 12.53 10.82
C TYR A 57 -3.55 12.20 11.73
N ARG A 58 -4.71 12.73 11.36
CA ARG A 58 -5.99 12.36 11.94
C ARG A 58 -6.56 11.21 11.13
N MET A 59 -6.47 10.00 11.65
CA MET A 59 -7.00 8.82 10.98
C MET A 59 -8.51 8.76 11.14
N LEU A 60 -9.23 8.49 10.04
CA LEU A 60 -10.69 8.45 10.00
C LEU A 60 -11.16 7.17 9.31
N HIS A 61 -12.38 6.74 9.63
CA HIS A 61 -13.08 5.82 8.76
C HIS A 61 -13.39 6.52 7.42
N LEU A 62 -13.48 5.72 6.34
CA LEU A 62 -13.67 6.27 4.99
C LEU A 62 -14.97 7.07 4.86
N ASP A 63 -16.06 6.56 5.42
CA ASP A 63 -17.36 7.23 5.46
C ASP A 63 -17.29 8.57 6.21
N GLU A 64 -16.72 8.60 7.42
CA GLU A 64 -16.51 9.84 8.19
C GLU A 64 -15.69 10.87 7.41
N ALA A 65 -14.63 10.41 6.74
CA ALA A 65 -13.76 11.27 5.95
C ALA A 65 -14.46 11.85 4.70
N LEU A 66 -15.32 11.05 4.04
CA LEU A 66 -16.11 11.49 2.90
C LEU A 66 -17.21 12.48 3.33
N GLU A 67 -17.86 12.23 4.47
CA GLU A 67 -18.81 13.19 5.05
C GLU A 67 -18.14 14.53 5.32
N GLU A 68 -16.96 14.55 5.93
CA GLU A 68 -16.23 15.80 6.19
C GLU A 68 -15.79 16.51 4.90
N LEU A 69 -15.46 15.75 3.85
CA LEU A 69 -15.01 16.30 2.57
C LEU A 69 -16.17 16.89 1.74
N TYR A 70 -17.33 16.24 1.73
CA TYR A 70 -18.43 16.59 0.82
C TYR A 70 -19.59 17.32 1.50
N ILE A 71 -19.73 17.23 2.82
CA ILE A 71 -20.78 17.91 3.58
C ILE A 71 -20.08 18.99 4.43
N PRO A 72 -20.02 20.24 3.94
CA PRO A 72 -19.48 21.34 4.71
C PRO A 72 -20.44 21.62 5.87
N SER A 73 -20.26 20.92 6.99
CA SER A 73 -20.97 21.24 8.21
C SER A 73 -20.56 22.66 8.62
N GLN A 74 -21.54 23.54 8.78
CA GLN A 74 -21.31 24.86 9.36
C GLN A 74 -20.67 24.66 10.74
N LYS A 75 -19.38 24.99 10.86
CA LYS A 75 -18.62 25.02 12.11
C LYS A 75 -18.61 23.70 12.90
N LYS A 76 -18.24 22.55 12.31
CA LYS A 76 -17.60 21.50 13.13
C LYS A 76 -16.25 22.04 13.58
N GLU A 77 -16.11 22.41 14.85
CA GLU A 77 -14.81 22.61 15.47
C GLU A 77 -14.05 21.29 15.43
N VAL A 78 -13.23 21.10 14.39
CA VAL A 78 -12.34 19.94 14.31
C VAL A 78 -11.28 20.13 15.39
N ARG A 79 -11.44 19.42 16.52
CA ARG A 79 -10.52 19.47 17.67
C ARG A 79 -9.09 19.07 17.27
N ASP A 80 -8.97 18.18 16.31
CA ASP A 80 -7.69 17.68 15.83
C ASP A 80 -7.36 18.24 14.44
N GLN A 81 -6.45 19.21 14.43
CA GLN A 81 -6.02 19.97 13.26
C GLN A 81 -5.04 19.21 12.35
N ARG A 82 -4.73 17.95 12.66
CA ARG A 82 -3.89 17.13 11.80
C ARG A 82 -4.62 16.81 10.48
N PRO A 83 -3.90 16.68 9.36
CA PRO A 83 -4.53 16.36 8.09
C PRO A 83 -5.31 15.05 8.17
N PRO A 84 -6.54 15.00 7.64
CA PRO A 84 -7.33 13.77 7.63
C PRO A 84 -6.69 12.73 6.70
N LEU A 85 -6.68 11.49 7.17
CA LEU A 85 -6.07 10.35 6.50
C LEU A 85 -7.01 9.15 6.61
N VAL A 86 -7.25 8.49 5.48
CA VAL A 86 -7.88 7.18 5.41
C VAL A 86 -6.85 6.17 4.95
N LEU A 87 -6.87 5.00 5.57
CA LEU A 87 -6.05 3.85 5.20
C LEU A 87 -6.91 2.83 4.49
N THR A 88 -6.51 2.42 3.29
CA THR A 88 -7.24 1.41 2.52
C THR A 88 -6.33 0.23 2.20
N PHE A 89 -6.92 -0.96 2.16
CA PHE A 89 -6.29 -2.19 1.71
C PHE A 89 -7.11 -2.79 0.57
N ASP A 90 -6.51 -2.93 -0.60
CA ASP A 90 -7.16 -3.50 -1.77
C ASP A 90 -6.93 -5.01 -1.86
N ASP A 91 -7.66 -5.64 -2.79
CA ASP A 91 -7.65 -7.05 -3.16
C ASP A 91 -8.11 -8.04 -2.09
N GLY A 92 -8.12 -7.67 -0.81
CA GLY A 92 -8.55 -8.55 0.26
C GLY A 92 -7.58 -9.71 0.54
N TYR A 93 -6.27 -9.49 0.38
CA TYR A 93 -5.27 -10.49 0.75
C TYR A 93 -5.45 -10.99 2.19
N ASN A 94 -5.15 -12.27 2.41
CA ASN A 94 -5.28 -12.91 3.71
C ASN A 94 -4.49 -12.19 4.83
N ASP A 95 -3.33 -11.61 4.49
CA ASP A 95 -2.53 -10.84 5.45
C ASP A 95 -3.19 -9.52 5.88
N ASN A 96 -4.14 -9.00 5.12
CA ASN A 96 -4.95 -7.85 5.54
C ASN A 96 -5.78 -8.18 6.79
N TYR A 97 -6.31 -9.40 6.90
CA TYR A 97 -7.03 -9.85 8.09
C TYR A 97 -6.07 -10.28 9.23
N LEU A 98 -5.09 -11.13 8.93
CA LEU A 98 -4.20 -11.70 9.95
C LEU A 98 -3.23 -10.68 10.57
N HIS A 99 -2.90 -9.60 9.84
CA HIS A 99 -1.90 -8.63 10.29
C HIS A 99 -2.42 -7.21 10.31
N ALA A 100 -2.94 -6.67 9.19
CA ALA A 100 -3.36 -5.28 9.16
C ALA A 100 -4.54 -5.00 10.10
N PHE A 101 -5.58 -5.82 10.06
CA PHE A 101 -6.75 -5.68 10.92
C PHE A 101 -6.41 -5.85 12.41
N VAL A 102 -5.64 -6.87 12.77
CA VAL A 102 -5.19 -7.09 14.15
C VAL A 102 -4.43 -5.87 14.68
N LEU A 103 -3.48 -5.36 13.90
CA LEU A 103 -2.68 -4.21 14.27
C LEU A 103 -3.49 -2.90 14.31
N ALA A 104 -4.43 -2.74 13.38
CA ALA A 104 -5.37 -1.61 13.37
C ALA A 104 -6.21 -1.57 14.66
N CYS A 105 -6.71 -2.73 15.12
CA CYS A 105 -7.40 -2.86 16.40
C CYS A 105 -6.49 -2.50 17.58
N GLU A 106 -5.25 -3.02 17.63
CA GLU A 106 -4.27 -2.69 18.68
C GLU A 106 -3.99 -1.18 18.77
N LEU A 107 -3.86 -0.51 17.62
CA LEU A 107 -3.49 0.89 17.54
C LEU A 107 -4.69 1.84 17.53
N GLN A 108 -5.92 1.31 17.53
CA GLN A 108 -7.16 2.07 17.31
C GLN A 108 -7.08 2.93 16.04
N ALA A 109 -6.52 2.36 14.98
CA ALA A 109 -6.34 3.00 13.69
C ALA A 109 -7.42 2.49 12.72
N PRO A 110 -8.37 3.33 12.28
CA PRO A 110 -9.38 2.90 11.32
C PRO A 110 -8.74 2.53 9.97
N ILE A 111 -9.17 1.40 9.42
CA ILE A 111 -8.78 0.92 8.09
C ILE A 111 -10.04 0.51 7.32
N SER A 112 -9.97 0.58 5.99
CA SER A 112 -10.97 0.03 5.08
C SER A 112 -10.33 -1.07 4.24
N ILE A 113 -10.96 -2.25 4.19
CA ILE A 113 -10.49 -3.36 3.37
C ILE A 113 -11.51 -3.57 2.24
N PHE A 114 -11.08 -3.38 1.00
CA PHE A 114 -11.88 -3.66 -0.19
C PHE A 114 -11.67 -5.13 -0.59
N LEU A 115 -12.65 -5.95 -0.24
CA LEU A 115 -12.64 -7.38 -0.55
C LEU A 115 -13.08 -7.62 -1.99
N ILE A 116 -12.53 -8.68 -2.60
CA ILE A 116 -13.04 -9.24 -3.85
C ILE A 116 -13.72 -10.57 -3.50
N PRO A 117 -15.06 -10.60 -3.31
CA PRO A 117 -15.75 -11.78 -2.77
C PRO A 117 -15.47 -13.07 -3.53
N GLY A 118 -15.41 -13.01 -4.87
CA GLY A 118 -15.10 -14.19 -5.69
C GLY A 118 -13.75 -14.84 -5.40
N TYR A 119 -12.73 -14.06 -5.02
CA TYR A 119 -11.44 -14.60 -4.58
C TYR A 119 -11.42 -14.98 -3.10
N ALA A 120 -12.18 -14.28 -2.26
CA ALA A 120 -12.27 -14.60 -0.84
C ALA A 120 -13.03 -15.90 -0.56
N GLU A 121 -14.03 -16.23 -1.40
CA GLU A 121 -14.86 -17.43 -1.27
C GLU A 121 -14.32 -18.63 -2.05
N SER A 122 -13.34 -18.43 -2.93
CA SER A 122 -12.72 -19.49 -3.74
C SER A 122 -11.34 -19.88 -3.21
N SER A 123 -10.79 -20.96 -3.77
CA SER A 123 -9.38 -21.32 -3.63
C SER A 123 -8.56 -20.85 -4.83
N ASP A 124 -9.12 -19.93 -5.63
CA ASP A 124 -8.48 -19.40 -6.82
C ASP A 124 -7.39 -18.41 -6.42
N TYR A 125 -6.33 -18.35 -7.23
CA TYR A 125 -5.28 -17.36 -7.05
C TYR A 125 -5.55 -16.19 -7.97
N PHE A 126 -5.07 -15.01 -7.57
CA PHE A 126 -5.03 -13.88 -8.48
C PHE A 126 -4.24 -14.25 -9.73
N TRP A 127 -4.70 -13.77 -10.89
CA TRP A 127 -4.09 -14.14 -12.18
C TRP A 127 -2.61 -13.77 -12.26
N TRP A 128 -2.18 -12.68 -11.59
CA TRP A 128 -0.77 -12.30 -11.47
C TRP A 128 0.07 -13.18 -10.52
N GLN A 129 -0.55 -14.18 -9.87
CA GLN A 129 0.15 -15.21 -9.08
C GLN A 129 0.14 -16.58 -9.77
N GLU A 130 -0.59 -16.71 -10.89
CA GLU A 130 -0.74 -17.98 -11.59
C GLU A 130 0.58 -18.48 -12.18
N GLY A 131 1.41 -17.61 -12.78
CA GLY A 131 2.72 -17.99 -13.30
C GLY A 131 3.59 -18.67 -12.22
N LYS A 132 3.74 -18.00 -11.07
CA LYS A 132 4.44 -18.55 -9.91
C LYS A 132 3.83 -19.86 -9.42
N ARG A 133 2.51 -19.98 -9.41
CA ARG A 133 1.79 -21.20 -8.99
C ARG A 133 2.09 -22.37 -9.92
N LEU A 134 1.96 -22.15 -11.23
CA LEU A 134 2.22 -23.14 -12.27
C LEU A 134 3.66 -23.64 -12.19
N VAL A 135 4.64 -22.74 -12.10
CA VAL A 135 6.05 -23.11 -11.99
C VAL A 135 6.35 -23.86 -10.69
N ARG A 136 5.72 -23.50 -9.56
CA ARG A 136 5.88 -24.25 -8.30
C ARG A 136 5.29 -25.65 -8.37
N ARG A 137 4.14 -25.82 -9.02
CA ARG A 137 3.45 -27.12 -9.14
C ARG A 137 3.94 -27.97 -10.33
N ALA A 138 4.84 -27.44 -11.15
CA ALA A 138 5.42 -28.20 -12.25
C ALA A 138 6.20 -29.42 -11.75
N GLU A 139 5.75 -30.60 -12.18
CA GLU A 139 6.39 -31.90 -11.94
C GLU A 139 7.40 -32.27 -13.05
N VAL A 140 7.47 -31.47 -14.11
CA VAL A 140 8.44 -31.64 -15.19
C VAL A 140 9.82 -31.13 -14.80
N THR A 141 10.86 -31.70 -15.39
CA THR A 141 12.26 -31.29 -15.16
C THR A 141 12.68 -30.15 -16.06
N GLU A 142 12.02 -29.97 -17.21
CA GLU A 142 12.39 -28.99 -18.24
C GLU A 142 11.16 -28.33 -18.84
N VAL A 143 11.25 -27.03 -19.09
CA VAL A 143 10.20 -26.24 -19.76
C VAL A 143 10.87 -25.40 -20.83
N THR A 144 10.30 -25.35 -22.04
CA THR A 144 10.77 -24.43 -23.08
C THR A 144 9.74 -23.33 -23.29
N LEU A 145 10.17 -22.07 -23.12
CA LEU A 145 9.35 -20.88 -23.31
C LEU A 145 10.15 -19.89 -24.16
N GLU A 146 9.55 -19.40 -25.25
CA GLU A 146 10.16 -18.44 -26.19
C GLU A 146 11.55 -18.88 -26.72
N GLY A 147 11.74 -20.18 -26.95
CA GLY A 147 12.99 -20.73 -27.45
C GLY A 147 14.12 -20.86 -26.41
N ARG A 148 13.88 -20.49 -25.14
CA ARG A 148 14.78 -20.80 -24.02
C ARG A 148 14.27 -22.02 -23.26
N THR A 149 15.16 -22.97 -22.99
CA THR A 149 14.89 -24.12 -22.11
C THR A 149 15.32 -23.78 -20.68
N TYR A 150 14.42 -24.03 -19.73
CA TYR A 150 14.59 -23.84 -18.30
C TYR A 150 14.64 -25.21 -17.62
N HIS A 151 15.68 -25.46 -16.84
CA HIS A 151 15.89 -26.74 -16.15
C HIS A 151 15.43 -26.60 -14.69
N LEU A 152 14.20 -27.01 -14.38
CA LEU A 152 13.53 -26.76 -13.09
C LEU A 152 14.10 -27.53 -11.89
N ASN A 153 15.05 -28.43 -12.14
CA ASN A 153 15.86 -29.11 -11.13
C ASN A 153 17.08 -28.29 -10.67
N GLN A 154 17.45 -27.25 -11.42
CA GLN A 154 18.52 -26.33 -11.03
C GLN A 154 17.98 -25.23 -10.11
N SER A 155 18.81 -24.80 -9.16
CA SER A 155 18.45 -23.72 -8.24
C SER A 155 18.26 -22.41 -9.01
N GLY A 156 17.20 -21.67 -8.70
CA GLY A 156 16.89 -20.37 -9.31
C GLY A 156 16.15 -20.41 -10.65
N GLU A 157 16.24 -21.50 -11.43
CA GLU A 157 15.57 -21.60 -12.74
C GLU A 157 14.04 -21.46 -12.65
N ARG A 158 13.44 -21.93 -11.55
CA ARG A 158 11.99 -21.73 -11.28
C ARG A 158 11.63 -20.25 -11.09
N ASP A 159 12.48 -19.46 -10.45
CA ASP A 159 12.20 -18.03 -10.25
C ASP A 159 12.39 -17.25 -11.55
N ILE A 160 13.40 -17.62 -12.36
CA ILE A 160 13.63 -17.01 -13.68
C ILE A 160 12.46 -17.34 -14.61
N LEU A 161 12.01 -18.60 -14.65
CA LEU A 161 10.84 -18.98 -15.46
C LEU A 161 9.58 -18.24 -15.01
N THR A 162 9.38 -18.06 -13.69
CA THR A 162 8.26 -17.28 -13.17
C THR A 162 8.30 -15.84 -13.70
N GLN A 163 9.46 -15.19 -13.63
CA GLN A 163 9.63 -13.83 -14.17
C GLN A 163 9.38 -13.77 -15.68
N ALA A 164 9.76 -14.81 -16.43
CA ALA A 164 9.53 -14.87 -17.88
C ALA A 164 8.06 -15.07 -18.24
N ILE A 165 7.27 -15.78 -17.42
CA ILE A 165 5.82 -15.92 -17.61
C ILE A 165 5.08 -14.61 -17.30
N ASP A 166 5.58 -13.87 -16.31
CA ASP A 166 4.96 -12.63 -15.82
C ASP A 166 5.50 -11.36 -16.52
N ALA A 167 6.40 -11.50 -17.51
CA ALA A 167 7.01 -10.40 -18.28
C ALA A 167 6.12 -9.92 -19.44
#